data_AF-A0A554VMK8-F1
#
_entry.id   AF-A0A554VMK8-F1
#
_cell.length_a   1.000
_cell.length_b   1.000
_cell.length_c   1.000
_cell.angle_alpha   90.00
_cell.angle_beta   90.00
_cell.angle_gamma   90.00
#
_symmetry.space_group_name_H-M   'P 1'
#
loop_
_entity.id
_entity.type
_entity.pdbx_description
1 polymer ?
#
loop_
_entity_poly.entity_id
_entity_poly.type
_entity_poly.pdbx_seq_one_letter_code
_entity_poly.pdbx_strand_id
1 'polypeptide(L)'
;MKKTEIILGALIIFGILLFVLNFPFGAIIAILSLVTLSGFYFYFSFALLNGVKFHEMFRKESFRGIPGVRIFATIGAGIGFSIIVLGILFKIFKWPFANQNLLIGGGITSVILVVSLIKLWLGKKEVYAGILLRSVVLGVVCCLLFLMPSSILMQLKYRDYPNYVETLKELDADPDNVLLQEKERQEYNRINGIR
;
A
#
# COMPACT_ATOMS: atom_id res chain seq x y z
N MET A 1 -6.75 -10.74 -10.19
CA MET A 1 -7.22 -10.01 -8.99
C MET A 1 -8.69 -10.31 -8.78
N LYS A 2 -9.18 -10.48 -7.54
CA LYS A 2 -10.62 -10.61 -7.28
C LYS A 2 -11.31 -9.26 -7.49
N LYS A 3 -12.62 -9.28 -7.78
CA LYS A 3 -13.43 -8.07 -7.98
C LYS A 3 -13.28 -7.08 -6.82
N THR A 4 -13.21 -7.56 -5.58
CA THR A 4 -13.01 -6.74 -4.37
C THR A 4 -11.70 -5.95 -4.42
N GLU A 5 -10.59 -6.57 -4.84
CA GLU A 5 -9.29 -5.88 -4.94
C GLU A 5 -9.33 -4.78 -6.02
N ILE A 6 -10.02 -5.04 -7.13
CA ILE A 6 -10.18 -4.07 -8.22
C ILE A 6 -11.04 -2.88 -7.78
N ILE A 7 -12.17 -3.14 -7.13
CA ILE A 7 -13.06 -2.10 -6.61
C ILE A 7 -12.34 -1.23 -5.58
N LEU A 8 -11.64 -1.86 -4.61
CA LEU A 8 -10.85 -1.13 -3.62
C LEU A 8 -9.72 -0.35 -4.29
N GLY A 9 -9.01 -0.94 -5.25
CA GLY A 9 -7.98 -0.24 -6.03
C GLY A 9 -8.51 1.01 -6.74
N ALA A 10 -9.68 0.92 -7.37
CA ALA A 10 -10.34 2.05 -8.01
C ALA A 10 -10.73 3.14 -7.00
N LEU A 11 -11.28 2.75 -5.85
CA LEU A 11 -11.63 3.69 -4.77
C LEU A 11 -10.40 4.39 -4.18
N ILE A 12 -9.25 3.69 -4.07
CA ILE A 12 -7.99 4.28 -3.62
C ILE A 12 -7.54 5.36 -4.61
N ILE A 13 -7.50 5.04 -5.91
CA ILE A 13 -7.10 6.01 -6.94
C ILE A 13 -8.05 7.22 -6.93
N PHE A 14 -9.35 6.98 -6.85
CA PHE A 14 -10.36 8.03 -6.79
C PHE A 14 -10.20 8.91 -5.53
N GLY A 15 -9.99 8.31 -4.36
CA GLY A 15 -9.76 9.04 -3.11
C GLY A 15 -8.49 9.89 -3.14
N ILE A 16 -7.39 9.36 -3.69
CA ILE A 16 -6.14 10.11 -3.87
C ILE A 16 -6.35 11.29 -4.83
N LEU A 17 -7.07 11.08 -5.94
CA LEU A 17 -7.38 12.15 -6.88
C LEU A 17 -8.17 13.28 -6.19
N LEU A 18 -9.22 12.94 -5.45
CA LEU A 18 -10.00 13.92 -4.68
C LEU A 18 -9.14 14.64 -3.63
N PHE A 19 -8.24 13.91 -2.96
CA PHE A 19 -7.32 14.49 -1.97
C PHE A 19 -6.37 15.52 -2.59
N VAL A 20 -5.80 15.22 -3.76
CA VAL A 20 -4.91 16.13 -4.48
C VAL A 20 -5.66 17.35 -5.01
N LEU A 21 -6.91 17.19 -5.45
CA LEU A 21 -7.78 18.27 -5.92
C LEU A 21 -8.39 19.11 -4.77
N ASN A 22 -7.96 18.91 -3.53
CA ASN A 22 -8.49 19.59 -2.34
C ASN A 22 -10.00 19.40 -2.12
N PHE A 23 -10.58 18.32 -2.64
CA PHE A 23 -11.99 18.01 -2.42
C PHE A 23 -12.19 17.40 -1.01
N PRO A 24 -13.26 17.76 -0.28
CA PRO A 24 -13.51 17.23 1.05
C PRO A 24 -13.66 15.70 1.03
N PHE A 25 -13.31 15.05 2.14
CA PHE A 25 -13.37 13.59 2.33
C PHE A 25 -12.46 12.73 1.44
N GLY A 26 -11.71 13.29 0.47
CA GLY A 26 -10.81 12.51 -0.39
C GLY A 26 -9.78 11.70 0.39
N ALA A 27 -9.17 12.31 1.42
CA ALA A 27 -8.27 11.63 2.34
C ALA A 27 -8.95 10.44 3.04
N ILE A 28 -10.15 10.63 3.57
CA ILE A 28 -10.89 9.61 4.33
C ILE A 28 -11.21 8.41 3.43
N ILE A 29 -11.67 8.65 2.19
CA ILE A 29 -11.96 7.60 1.21
C ILE A 29 -10.70 6.78 0.92
N ALA A 30 -9.57 7.44 0.67
CA ALA A 30 -8.30 6.77 0.40
C ALA A 30 -7.81 5.96 1.61
N ILE A 31 -7.85 6.54 2.82
CA ILE A 31 -7.43 5.89 4.07
C ILE A 31 -8.28 4.63 4.31
N LEU A 32 -9.61 4.76 4.29
CA LEU A 32 -10.51 3.63 4.55
C LEU A 32 -10.34 2.52 3.53
N SER A 33 -10.15 2.87 2.24
CA SER A 33 -9.95 1.89 1.18
C SER A 33 -8.61 1.15 1.31
N LEU A 34 -7.52 1.87 1.62
CA LEU A 34 -6.18 1.28 1.84
C LEU A 34 -6.17 0.40 3.10
N VAL A 35 -6.74 0.86 4.21
CA VAL A 35 -6.82 0.08 5.46
C VAL A 35 -7.65 -1.18 5.25
N THR A 36 -8.78 -1.06 4.56
CA THR A 36 -9.64 -2.21 4.23
C THR A 36 -8.90 -3.21 3.36
N LEU A 37 -8.21 -2.76 2.31
CA LEU A 37 -7.41 -3.62 1.44
C LEU A 37 -6.28 -4.31 2.21
N SER A 38 -5.59 -3.58 3.09
CA SER A 38 -4.56 -4.14 3.96
C SER A 38 -5.13 -5.22 4.90
N GLY A 39 -6.27 -4.95 5.54
CA GLY A 39 -6.97 -5.93 6.38
C GLY A 39 -7.39 -7.18 5.61
N PHE A 40 -7.83 -7.03 4.36
CA PHE A 40 -8.13 -8.17 3.49
C PHE A 40 -6.91 -9.04 3.21
N TYR A 41 -5.75 -8.43 2.93
CA TYR A 41 -4.52 -9.18 2.77
C TYR A 41 -4.05 -9.82 4.07
N PHE A 42 -4.20 -9.14 5.21
CA PHE A 42 -3.74 -9.68 6.49
C PHE A 42 -4.59 -10.88 6.95
N TYR A 43 -5.89 -10.68 7.14
CA TYR A 43 -6.77 -11.69 7.75
C TYR A 43 -7.29 -12.73 6.74
N PHE A 44 -7.55 -12.32 5.51
CA PHE A 44 -8.23 -13.16 4.52
C PHE A 44 -7.30 -13.65 3.40
N SER A 45 -5.99 -13.44 3.47
CA SER A 45 -5.04 -13.88 2.44
C SER A 45 -5.13 -15.36 2.12
N PHE A 46 -5.22 -16.22 3.13
CA PHE A 46 -5.36 -17.65 2.92
C PHE A 46 -6.58 -17.98 2.04
N ALA A 47 -7.74 -17.39 2.30
CA ALA A 47 -8.94 -17.60 1.50
C ALA A 47 -8.89 -16.85 0.15
N LEU A 48 -8.29 -15.66 0.13
CA LEU A 48 -8.17 -14.80 -1.05
C LEU A 48 -7.28 -15.44 -2.11
N LEU A 49 -6.13 -15.95 -1.70
CA LEU A 49 -5.09 -16.50 -2.58
C LEU A 49 -5.37 -17.95 -2.98
N ASN A 50 -6.12 -18.71 -2.17
CA ASN A 50 -6.56 -20.06 -2.54
C ASN A 50 -7.86 -20.11 -3.35
N GLY A 51 -8.37 -18.96 -3.81
CA GLY A 51 -9.54 -18.92 -4.70
C GLY A 51 -10.89 -19.19 -4.02
N VAL A 52 -10.92 -19.33 -2.69
CA VAL A 52 -12.16 -19.59 -1.92
C VAL A 52 -13.11 -18.39 -2.06
N LYS A 53 -14.39 -18.64 -2.32
CA LYS A 53 -15.41 -17.56 -2.43
C LYS A 53 -15.68 -16.96 -1.05
N PHE A 54 -16.08 -15.68 -1.01
CA PHE A 54 -16.31 -14.97 0.27
C PHE A 54 -17.33 -15.67 1.18
N HIS A 55 -18.42 -16.18 0.62
CA HIS A 55 -19.43 -16.92 1.37
C HIS A 55 -18.98 -18.32 1.84
N GLU A 56 -17.87 -18.84 1.31
CA GLU A 56 -17.32 -20.16 1.66
C GLU A 56 -16.18 -20.06 2.67
N MET A 57 -15.66 -18.86 2.94
CA MET A 57 -14.50 -18.65 3.83
C MET A 57 -14.76 -19.05 5.29
N PHE A 58 -16.03 -19.13 5.69
CA PHE A 58 -16.41 -19.52 7.05
C PHE A 58 -16.74 -21.02 7.17
N ARG A 59 -16.69 -21.78 6.07
CA ARG A 59 -16.97 -23.23 6.08
C ARG A 59 -15.67 -24.02 6.19
N LYS A 60 -15.56 -24.84 7.25
CA LYS A 60 -14.38 -25.72 7.47
C LYS A 60 -14.11 -26.70 6.31
N GLU A 61 -15.16 -27.06 5.58
CA GLU A 61 -15.11 -27.99 4.44
C GLU A 61 -14.33 -27.43 3.25
N SER A 62 -14.40 -26.11 3.02
CA SER A 62 -13.69 -25.42 1.93
C SER A 62 -12.16 -25.46 2.09
N PHE A 63 -11.68 -25.97 3.24
CA PHE A 63 -10.27 -26.07 3.58
C PHE A 63 -9.76 -27.51 3.63
N ARG A 64 -10.63 -28.51 3.44
CA ARG A 64 -10.22 -29.92 3.40
C ARG A 64 -9.46 -30.19 2.09
N GLY A 65 -8.19 -30.57 2.19
CA GLY A 65 -7.33 -30.93 1.04
C GLY A 65 -6.24 -29.92 0.69
N ILE A 66 -6.12 -28.79 1.40
CA ILE A 66 -5.02 -27.85 1.19
C ILE A 66 -3.81 -28.26 2.05
N PRO A 67 -2.62 -28.50 1.45
CA PRO A 67 -1.44 -28.87 2.22
C PRO A 67 -1.00 -27.72 3.13
N GLY A 68 -0.63 -28.01 4.38
CA GLY A 68 -0.27 -26.99 5.39
C GLY A 68 0.81 -26.01 4.93
N VAL A 69 1.82 -26.48 4.19
CA VAL A 69 2.88 -25.63 3.60
C VAL A 69 2.30 -24.54 2.70
N ARG A 70 1.22 -24.83 1.95
CA ARG A 70 0.54 -23.86 1.09
C ARG A 70 -0.22 -22.83 1.93
N ILE A 71 -0.81 -23.24 3.05
CA ILE A 71 -1.47 -22.33 4.00
C ILE A 71 -0.46 -21.32 4.52
N PHE A 72 0.66 -21.79 5.07
CA PHE A 72 1.73 -20.92 5.57
C PHE A 72 2.27 -19.98 4.49
N ALA A 73 2.51 -20.47 3.27
CA ALA A 73 2.96 -19.64 2.17
C ALA A 73 1.94 -18.53 1.81
N THR A 74 0.64 -18.84 1.80
CA THR A 74 -0.40 -17.84 1.53
C THR A 74 -0.57 -16.81 2.65
N ILE A 75 -0.39 -17.21 3.92
CA ILE A 75 -0.41 -16.29 5.05
C ILE A 75 0.80 -15.35 4.99
N GLY A 76 2.00 -15.89 4.77
CA GLY A 76 3.21 -15.08 4.59
C GLY A 76 3.06 -14.09 3.43
N ALA A 77 2.44 -14.52 2.32
CA ALA A 77 2.09 -13.64 1.21
C ALA A 77 1.12 -12.52 1.61
N GLY A 78 0.08 -12.85 2.37
CA GLY A 78 -0.85 -11.88 2.93
C GLY A 78 -0.18 -10.81 3.77
N ILE A 79 0.70 -11.21 4.68
CA ILE A 79 1.43 -10.30 5.56
C ILE A 79 2.30 -9.34 4.75
N GLY A 80 3.08 -9.86 3.79
CA GLY A 80 3.91 -9.03 2.90
C GLY A 80 3.07 -7.99 2.15
N PHE A 81 1.94 -8.41 1.56
CA PHE A 81 1.04 -7.52 0.84
C PHE A 81 0.38 -6.49 1.75
N SER A 82 -0.04 -6.85 2.96
CA SER A 82 -0.68 -5.91 3.88
C SER A 82 0.30 -4.82 4.33
N ILE A 83 1.55 -5.19 4.61
CA ILE A 83 2.61 -4.26 5.00
C ILE A 83 2.93 -3.30 3.84
N ILE A 84 3.00 -3.79 2.59
CA ILE A 84 3.16 -2.89 1.42
C ILE A 84 1.99 -1.90 1.35
N VAL A 85 0.74 -2.37 1.44
CA VAL A 85 -0.43 -1.48 1.37
C VAL A 85 -0.43 -0.43 2.49
N LEU A 86 0.00 -0.79 3.70
CA LEU A 86 0.21 0.19 4.78
C LEU A 86 1.38 1.14 4.49
N GLY A 87 2.48 0.65 3.90
CA GLY A 87 3.58 1.50 3.46
C GLY A 87 3.13 2.52 2.40
N ILE A 88 2.29 2.11 1.45
CA ILE A 88 1.67 2.99 0.44
C ILE A 88 0.84 4.06 1.14
N LEU A 89 -0.03 3.67 2.07
CA LEU A 89 -0.84 4.58 2.88
C LEU A 89 0.04 5.62 3.60
N PHE A 90 1.06 5.15 4.30
CA PHE A 90 1.92 6.01 5.08
C PHE A 90 2.72 6.95 4.19
N LYS A 91 3.15 6.48 3.01
CA LYS A 91 3.85 7.31 2.03
C LYS A 91 2.95 8.41 1.46
N ILE A 92 1.71 8.09 1.10
CA ILE A 92 0.75 9.06 0.54
C ILE A 92 0.47 10.21 1.52
N PHE A 93 0.28 9.88 2.81
CA PHE A 93 -0.06 10.86 3.83
C PHE A 93 1.14 11.41 4.60
N LYS A 94 2.39 11.14 4.14
CA LYS A 94 3.64 11.52 4.81
C LYS A 94 3.68 11.12 6.30
N TRP A 95 3.14 9.96 6.64
CA TRP A 95 3.22 9.42 7.99
C TRP A 95 4.59 8.78 8.27
N PRO A 96 5.05 8.79 9.53
CA PRO A 96 6.31 8.18 9.91
C PRO A 96 6.29 6.68 9.60
N PHE A 97 7.46 6.09 9.37
CA PHE A 97 7.65 4.67 9.03
C PHE A 97 7.23 4.23 7.62
N ALA A 98 6.87 5.17 6.72
CA ALA A 98 6.49 4.84 5.34
C ALA A 98 7.55 4.00 4.61
N ASN A 99 8.80 4.47 4.59
CA ASN A 99 9.89 3.78 3.87
C ASN A 99 10.26 2.45 4.55
N GLN A 100 10.24 2.38 5.88
CA GLN A 100 10.49 1.15 6.64
C GLN A 100 9.43 0.09 6.30
N ASN A 101 8.15 0.47 6.27
CA ASN A 101 7.07 -0.43 5.88
C ASN A 101 7.21 -0.91 4.43
N LEU A 102 7.50 0.01 3.48
CA LEU A 102 7.75 -0.36 2.08
C LEU A 102 8.94 -1.31 1.94
N LEU A 103 10.03 -1.09 2.68
CA LEU A 103 11.21 -1.94 2.65
C LEU A 103 10.93 -3.34 3.20
N ILE A 104 10.29 -3.43 4.38
CA ILE A 104 9.97 -4.71 5.02
C ILE A 104 8.96 -5.51 4.17
N GLY A 105 7.87 -4.86 3.76
CA GLY A 105 6.83 -5.47 2.93
C GLY A 105 7.35 -5.88 1.56
N GLY A 106 8.17 -5.02 0.94
CA GLY A 106 8.86 -5.28 -0.32
C GLY A 106 9.84 -6.45 -0.24
N GLY A 107 10.63 -6.53 0.83
CA GLY A 107 11.54 -7.64 1.09
C GLY A 107 10.82 -8.98 1.20
N ILE A 108 9.76 -9.05 2.02
CA ILE A 108 8.92 -10.26 2.15
C ILE A 108 8.31 -10.63 0.79
N THR A 109 7.73 -9.65 0.10
CA THR A 109 7.09 -9.85 -1.22
C THR A 109 8.07 -10.31 -2.29
N SER A 110 9.34 -9.89 -2.22
CA SER A 110 10.39 -10.31 -3.16
C SER A 110 10.72 -11.80 -2.98
N VAL A 111 10.81 -12.28 -1.73
CA VAL A 111 10.98 -13.71 -1.44
C VAL A 111 9.79 -14.52 -1.98
N ILE A 112 8.56 -14.04 -1.74
CA ILE A 112 7.33 -14.69 -2.24
C ILE A 112 7.30 -14.73 -3.77
N LEU A 113 7.74 -13.66 -4.42
CA LEU A 113 7.81 -13.55 -5.88
C LEU A 113 8.74 -14.61 -6.44
N VAL A 114 9.95 -14.75 -5.89
CA VAL A 114 10.92 -15.79 -6.29
C VAL A 114 10.37 -17.19 -6.06
N VAL A 115 9.81 -17.46 -4.88
CA VAL A 115 9.20 -18.77 -4.57
C VAL A 115 8.05 -19.09 -5.53
N SER A 116 7.21 -18.11 -5.84
CA SER A 116 6.07 -18.29 -6.75
C SER A 116 6.53 -18.56 -8.18
N LEU A 117 7.57 -17.86 -8.66
CA LEU A 117 8.20 -18.13 -9.96
C LEU A 117 8.74 -19.56 -10.05
N ILE A 118 9.51 -20.00 -9.06
CA ILE A 118 10.07 -21.37 -9.02
C ILE A 118 8.94 -22.40 -9.05
N LYS A 119 7.89 -22.22 -8.24
CA LYS A 119 6.75 -23.16 -8.19
C LYS A 119 5.95 -23.20 -9.50
N LEU A 120 5.86 -22.09 -10.21
CA LEU A 120 5.23 -22.03 -11.54
C LEU A 120 6.06 -22.76 -12.60
N TRP A 121 7.38 -22.59 -12.58
CA TRP A 121 8.30 -23.31 -13.46
C TRP A 121 8.26 -24.82 -13.22
N LEU A 122 8.09 -25.25 -11.97
CA LEU A 122 7.87 -26.65 -11.59
C LEU A 122 6.44 -27.18 -11.87
N GLY A 123 5.61 -26.42 -12.61
CA GLY A 123 4.29 -26.88 -13.09
C GLY A 123 3.11 -26.68 -12.13
N LYS A 124 3.29 -26.08 -10.94
CA LYS A 124 2.18 -25.85 -9.99
C LYS A 124 1.48 -24.52 -10.25
N LYS A 125 0.55 -24.48 -11.22
CA LYS A 125 0.00 -23.21 -11.77
C LYS A 125 -1.12 -22.55 -10.97
N GLU A 126 -2.06 -23.32 -10.42
CA GLU A 126 -3.37 -22.77 -10.01
C GLU A 126 -3.32 -21.63 -8.98
N VAL A 127 -2.45 -21.71 -7.99
CA VAL A 127 -2.37 -20.69 -6.92
C VAL A 127 -1.21 -19.73 -7.08
N TYR A 128 -0.06 -20.25 -7.51
CA TYR A 128 1.15 -19.44 -7.60
C TYR A 128 1.07 -18.39 -8.71
N ALA A 129 0.26 -18.59 -9.76
CA ALA A 129 0.04 -17.57 -10.78
C ALA A 129 -0.69 -16.35 -10.21
N GLY A 130 -1.70 -16.58 -9.36
CA GLY A 130 -2.45 -15.52 -8.71
C GLY A 130 -1.62 -14.76 -7.68
N ILE A 131 -0.75 -15.46 -6.93
CA ILE A 131 0.18 -14.83 -5.99
C ILE A 131 1.21 -14.01 -6.77
N LEU A 132 1.81 -14.58 -7.82
CA LEU A 132 2.82 -13.91 -8.64
C LEU A 132 2.31 -12.59 -9.21
N LEU A 133 1.12 -12.58 -9.83
CA LEU A 133 0.56 -11.36 -10.40
C LEU A 133 0.40 -10.26 -9.35
N ARG A 134 -0.06 -10.61 -8.13
CA ARG A 134 -0.19 -9.65 -7.02
C ARG A 134 1.16 -9.15 -6.53
N SER A 135 2.13 -10.05 -6.38
CA SER A 135 3.50 -9.70 -5.99
C SER A 135 4.14 -8.75 -7.01
N VAL A 136 3.91 -8.96 -8.31
CA VAL A 136 4.43 -8.06 -9.36
C VAL A 136 3.74 -6.71 -9.29
N VAL A 137 2.40 -6.66 -9.22
CA VAL A 137 1.65 -5.39 -9.17
C VAL A 137 2.02 -4.58 -7.93
N LEU A 138 1.98 -5.18 -6.74
CA LEU A 138 2.34 -4.50 -5.50
C LEU A 138 3.84 -4.20 -5.42
N GLY A 139 4.69 -5.09 -5.94
CA GLY A 139 6.13 -4.90 -6.00
C GLY A 139 6.52 -3.70 -6.87
N VAL A 140 5.92 -3.56 -8.06
CA VAL A 140 6.16 -2.39 -8.93
C VAL A 140 5.72 -1.10 -8.24
N VAL A 141 4.51 -1.07 -7.65
CA VAL A 141 4.02 0.11 -6.92
C VAL A 141 4.93 0.43 -5.73
N CYS A 142 5.39 -0.59 -5.00
CA CYS A 142 6.32 -0.44 -3.89
C CYS A 142 7.65 0.16 -4.35
N CYS A 143 8.26 -0.34 -5.42
CA CYS A 143 9.51 0.19 -5.96
C CYS A 143 9.34 1.64 -6.44
N LEU A 144 8.26 1.95 -7.16
CA LEU A 144 7.99 3.31 -7.61
C LEU A 144 7.88 4.28 -6.44
N LEU A 145 7.08 3.95 -5.42
CA LEU A 145 6.89 4.81 -4.26
C LEU A 145 8.12 4.88 -3.37
N PHE A 146 8.92 3.82 -3.27
CA PHE A 146 10.15 3.82 -2.49
C PHE A 146 11.20 4.76 -3.09
N LEU A 147 11.32 4.78 -4.42
CA LEU A 147 12.24 5.68 -5.14
C LEU A 147 11.74 7.13 -5.19
N MET A 148 10.44 7.35 -5.02
CA MET A 148 9.86 8.69 -5.03
C MET A 148 10.09 9.42 -3.69
N PRO A 149 10.45 10.73 -3.75
CA PRO A 149 10.41 11.61 -2.58
C PRO A 149 9.03 11.60 -1.91
N SER A 150 9.03 11.60 -0.58
CA SER A 150 7.80 11.52 0.22
C SER A 150 6.89 12.74 0.02
N SER A 151 7.45 13.88 -0.40
CA SER A 151 6.67 15.10 -0.56
C SER A 151 5.96 15.26 -1.91
N ILE A 152 6.20 14.41 -2.92
CA ILE A 152 5.68 14.63 -4.30
C ILE A 152 4.16 14.88 -4.33
N LEU A 153 3.38 14.08 -3.60
CA LEU A 153 1.92 14.24 -3.57
C LEU A 153 1.50 15.56 -2.89
N MET A 154 2.24 15.99 -1.86
CA MET A 154 1.99 17.27 -1.22
C MET A 154 2.41 18.44 -2.13
N GLN A 155 3.51 18.31 -2.88
CA GLN A 155 3.91 19.31 -3.87
C GLN A 155 2.84 19.48 -4.95
N LEU A 156 2.21 18.38 -5.39
CA LEU A 156 1.13 18.43 -6.36
C LEU A 156 -0.15 19.06 -5.78
N LYS A 157 -0.51 18.69 -4.53
CA LYS A 157 -1.69 19.21 -3.83
C LYS A 157 -1.60 20.72 -3.52
N TYR A 158 -0.43 21.18 -3.10
CA TYR A 158 -0.16 22.56 -2.71
C TYR A 158 0.62 23.34 -3.78
N ARG A 159 0.45 22.96 -5.06
CA ARG A 159 1.16 23.58 -6.19
C ARG A 159 1.01 25.09 -6.26
N ASP A 160 -0.13 25.62 -5.81
CA ASP A 160 -0.43 27.05 -5.79
C ASP A 160 0.27 27.82 -4.64
N TYR A 161 0.99 27.12 -3.75
CA TYR A 161 1.68 27.68 -2.59
C TYR A 161 3.21 27.45 -2.69
N PRO A 162 3.93 28.28 -3.46
CA PRO A 162 5.34 28.03 -3.80
C PRO A 162 6.26 27.96 -2.58
N ASN A 163 6.05 28.80 -1.56
CA ASN A 163 6.86 28.81 -0.33
C ASN A 163 6.75 27.48 0.44
N TYR A 164 5.53 26.91 0.49
CA TYR A 164 5.30 25.61 1.13
C TYR A 164 5.97 24.49 0.32
N VAL A 165 5.83 24.52 -1.01
CA VAL A 165 6.47 23.55 -1.92
C VAL A 165 8.01 23.60 -1.84
N GLU A 166 8.59 24.79 -1.70
CA GLU A 166 10.04 24.95 -1.55
C GLU A 166 10.51 24.36 -0.22
N THR A 167 9.83 24.70 0.89
CA THR A 167 10.11 24.13 2.21
C THR A 167 10.02 22.60 2.20
N LEU A 168 9.06 22.04 1.46
CA LEU A 168 8.93 20.59 1.29
C LEU A 168 10.13 19.94 0.58
N LYS A 169 10.71 20.63 -0.41
CA LYS A 169 11.92 20.14 -1.11
C LYS A 169 13.15 20.24 -0.23
N GLU A 170 13.27 21.31 0.54
CA GLU A 170 14.33 21.47 1.55
C GLU A 170 14.27 20.35 2.60
N LEU A 171 13.08 20.04 3.10
CA LEU A 171 12.85 18.94 4.05
C LEU A 171 13.14 17.55 3.49
N ASP A 172 12.87 17.31 2.21
CA ASP A 172 13.23 16.03 1.60
C ASP A 172 14.76 15.85 1.50
N ALA A 173 15.53 16.95 1.44
CA ALA A 173 16.99 16.94 1.45
C ALA A 173 17.58 16.84 2.87
N ASP A 174 16.93 17.46 3.85
CA ASP A 174 17.34 17.45 5.27
C ASP A 174 16.14 17.20 6.21
N PRO A 175 15.69 15.93 6.35
CA PRO A 175 14.45 15.60 7.05
C PRO A 175 14.48 15.84 8.56
N ASP A 176 15.66 15.80 9.16
CA ASP A 176 15.86 15.91 10.62
C ASP A 176 16.06 17.37 11.07
N ASN A 177 15.99 18.32 10.14
CA ASN A 177 16.15 19.73 10.42
C ASN A 177 14.91 20.32 11.10
N VAL A 178 15.01 20.51 12.41
CA VAL A 178 13.93 21.05 13.25
C VAL A 178 13.42 22.42 12.76
N LEU A 179 14.30 23.28 12.24
CA LEU A 179 13.91 24.60 11.74
C LEU A 179 13.05 24.51 10.48
N LEU A 180 13.39 23.59 9.57
CA LEU A 180 12.61 23.36 8.36
C LEU A 180 11.25 22.71 8.66
N GLN A 181 11.19 21.82 9.66
CA GLN A 181 9.92 21.23 10.12
C GLN A 181 8.98 22.29 10.71
N GLU A 182 9.53 23.23 11.48
CA GLU A 182 8.76 24.34 12.03
C GLU A 182 8.27 25.29 10.93
N LYS A 183 9.12 25.59 9.94
CA LYS A 183 8.76 26.38 8.75
C LYS A 183 7.63 25.71 7.94
N GLU A 184 7.68 24.40 7.74
CA GLU A 184 6.60 23.64 7.07
C GLU A 184 5.28 23.78 7.83
N ARG A 185 5.32 23.64 9.16
CA ARG A 185 4.14 23.77 10.03
C ARG A 185 3.54 25.17 9.96
N GLN A 186 4.37 26.21 9.99
CA GLN A 186 3.92 27.60 9.91
C GLN A 186 3.24 27.91 8.57
N GLU A 187 3.85 27.51 7.46
CA GLU A 187 3.28 27.69 6.12
C GLU A 187 1.98 26.87 5.97
N TYR A 188 1.93 25.64 6.49
CA TYR A 188 0.71 24.82 6.49
C TYR A 188 -0.43 25.49 7.28
N ASN A 189 -0.13 26.06 8.45
CA ASN A 189 -1.10 26.77 9.27
C ASN A 189 -1.63 28.02 8.55
N ARG A 190 -0.75 28.76 7.85
CA ARG A 190 -1.11 29.93 7.05
C ARG A 190 -2.07 29.57 5.91
N ILE A 191 -1.83 28.45 5.22
CA ILE A 191 -2.71 27.96 4.13
C ILE A 191 -4.10 27.59 4.66
N ASN A 192 -4.16 26.94 5.82
CA ASN A 192 -5.43 26.43 6.38
C ASN A 192 -6.13 27.42 7.34
N GLY A 193 -5.57 28.62 7.52
CA GLY A 193 -6.13 29.64 8.42
C GLY A 193 -6.12 29.23 9.91
N ILE A 194 -5.26 28.30 10.30
CA ILE A 194 -5.12 27.84 11.69
C ILE A 194 -4.17 28.81 12.38
N ARG A 195 -4.67 29.55 13.38
CA ARG A 195 -3.86 30.46 14.21
C ARG A 195 -3.29 29.74 15.42
#